data_AF-A0A7C7QUZ4-F1
#
_entry.id   AF-A0A7C7QUZ4-F1
#
_cell.length_a   1.000
_cell.length_b   1.000
_cell.length_c   1.000
_cell.angle_alpha   90.00
_cell.angle_beta   90.00
_cell.angle_gamma   90.00
#
_symmetry.space_group_name_H-M   'P 1'
#
loop_
_entity.id
_entity.type
_entity.pdbx_description
1 polymer ?
#
loop_
_entity_poly.entity_id
_entity_poly.type
_entity_poly.pdbx_seq_one_letter_code
_entity_poly.pdbx_strand_id
1 'polypeptide(L)'
;ADLRKDAARLRKVESEHLKILRRSTAKARVRIWTMAEFIEAPMEPIQTILDEIGTVGDRRLTEAPSMVDLTGFGQFLQNLKNQGMHPYLMGDFPVEPGPVNQPRQPRKPYLVR
;
A
#
# COMPACT_ATOMS: atom_id res chain seq x y z
N ALA A 1 21.17 -9.17 10.63
CA ALA A 1 20.15 -10.22 10.91
C ALA A 1 18.86 -9.64 11.51
N ASP A 2 18.88 -8.38 11.96
CA ASP A 2 17.79 -7.79 12.74
C ASP A 2 16.61 -7.33 11.88
N LEU A 3 16.87 -6.77 10.69
CA LEU A 3 15.82 -6.32 9.77
C LEU A 3 14.84 -7.43 9.35
N ARG A 4 15.34 -8.66 9.12
CA ARG A 4 14.48 -9.82 8.83
C ARG A 4 13.61 -10.18 10.03
N LYS A 5 14.18 -10.17 11.25
CA LYS A 5 13.45 -10.47 12.49
C LYS A 5 12.34 -9.45 12.72
N ASP A 6 12.64 -8.17 12.52
CA ASP A 6 11.68 -7.08 12.66
C ASP A 6 10.57 -7.17 11.61
N ALA A 7 10.93 -7.37 10.34
CA ALA A 7 9.96 -7.56 9.27
C ALA A 7 9.05 -8.78 9.54
N ALA A 8 9.60 -9.89 10.02
CA ALA A 8 8.82 -11.07 10.38
C ALA A 8 7.88 -10.81 11.57
N ARG A 9 8.35 -10.07 12.58
CA ARG A 9 7.53 -9.69 13.74
C ARG A 9 6.35 -8.80 13.32
N LEU A 10 6.62 -7.73 12.57
CA LEU A 10 5.59 -6.81 12.09
C LEU A 10 4.57 -7.54 11.21
N ARG A 11 5.05 -8.38 10.29
CA ARG A 11 4.20 -9.20 9.43
C ARG A 11 3.32 -10.16 10.21
N LYS A 12 3.83 -10.78 11.28
CA LYS A 12 3.03 -11.66 12.14
C LYS A 12 1.88 -10.86 12.77
N VAL A 13 2.17 -9.70 13.36
CA VAL A 13 1.16 -8.82 13.96
C VAL A 13 0.10 -8.42 12.93
N GLU A 14 0.52 -7.99 11.74
CA GLU A 14 -0.37 -7.63 10.64
C GLU A 14 -1.26 -8.81 10.20
N SER A 15 -0.69 -10.00 10.06
CA SER A 15 -1.44 -11.20 9.67
C SER A 15 -2.51 -11.58 10.70
N GLU A 16 -2.21 -11.45 12.00
CA GLU A 16 -3.19 -11.72 13.05
C GLU A 16 -4.29 -10.66 13.08
N HIS A 17 -3.94 -9.40 12.80
CA HIS A 17 -4.93 -8.34 12.67
C HIS A 17 -5.87 -8.56 11.48
N LEU A 18 -5.33 -8.91 10.31
CA LEU A 18 -6.12 -9.24 9.12
C LEU A 18 -7.03 -10.45 9.35
N LYS A 19 -6.59 -11.46 10.12
CA LYS A 19 -7.45 -12.58 10.51
C LYS A 19 -8.66 -12.10 11.29
N ILE A 20 -8.48 -11.18 12.24
CA ILE A 20 -9.59 -10.60 13.02
C ILE A 20 -10.55 -9.84 12.11
N LEU A 21 -10.03 -8.99 11.23
CA LEU A 21 -10.83 -8.20 10.28
C LEU A 21 -11.61 -9.06 9.28
N ARG A 22 -11.07 -10.23 8.89
CA ARG A 22 -11.73 -11.18 7.99
C ARG A 22 -12.72 -12.13 8.69
N ARG A 23 -12.86 -12.08 10.02
CA ARG A 23 -13.83 -12.94 10.72
C ARG A 23 -15.24 -12.56 10.30
N SER A 24 -16.08 -13.56 10.03
CA SER A 24 -17.51 -13.37 9.75
C SER A 24 -18.27 -12.74 10.92
N THR A 25 -17.72 -12.81 12.14
CA THR A 25 -18.28 -12.19 13.34
C THR A 25 -17.96 -10.70 13.46
N ALA A 26 -17.15 -10.13 12.56
CA ALA A 26 -16.88 -8.70 12.56
C ALA A 26 -18.15 -7.94 12.18
N LYS A 27 -18.74 -7.22 13.14
CA LYS A 27 -19.92 -6.36 12.91
C LYS A 27 -19.52 -5.02 12.29
N ALA A 28 -18.81 -5.06 11.17
CA ALA A 28 -18.34 -3.88 10.45
C ALA A 28 -18.25 -4.18 8.95
N ARG A 29 -18.38 -3.14 8.13
CA ARG A 29 -18.03 -3.21 6.71
C ARG A 29 -16.51 -3.09 6.60
N VAL A 30 -15.86 -4.18 6.19
CA VAL A 30 -14.40 -4.27 6.12
C VAL A 30 -13.97 -4.35 4.67
N ARG A 31 -13.09 -3.43 4.25
CA ARG A 31 -12.34 -3.52 3.01
C ARG A 31 -10.85 -3.65 3.31
N ILE A 32 -10.19 -4.56 2.60
CA ILE A 32 -8.76 -4.81 2.74
C ILE A 32 -8.17 -4.65 1.36
N TRP A 33 -7.26 -3.68 1.22
CA TRP A 33 -6.41 -3.51 0.05
C TRP A 33 -4.98 -3.89 0.43
N THR A 34 -4.30 -4.56 -0.49
CA THR A 34 -2.86 -4.73 -0.42
C THR A 34 -2.17 -3.43 -0.77
N MET A 35 -0.91 -3.33 -0.37
CA MET A 35 -0.12 -2.15 -0.68
C MET A 35 0.16 -2.00 -2.18
N ALA A 36 0.35 -3.10 -2.92
CA ALA A 36 0.49 -3.07 -4.37
C ALA A 36 -0.77 -2.49 -5.05
N GLU A 37 -1.96 -2.99 -4.69
CA GLU A 37 -3.24 -2.46 -5.22
C GLU A 37 -3.39 -0.96 -4.95
N PHE A 38 -3.00 -0.50 -3.76
CA PHE A 38 -3.06 0.92 -3.41
C PHE A 38 -2.08 1.78 -4.23
N ILE A 39 -0.87 1.29 -4.52
CA ILE A 39 0.14 2.07 -5.25
C ILE A 39 -0.16 2.12 -6.74
N GLU A 40 -0.75 1.05 -7.29
CA GLU A 40 -1.16 0.98 -8.69
C GLU A 40 -2.29 1.99 -8.97
N ALA A 41 -3.29 2.08 -8.08
CA ALA A 41 -4.45 2.95 -8.27
C ALA A 41 -4.84 3.67 -6.96
N PRO A 42 -4.06 4.64 -6.46
CA PRO A 42 -4.28 5.24 -5.12
C PRO A 42 -5.64 5.95 -5.00
N MET A 43 -6.18 6.45 -6.10
CA MET A 43 -7.45 7.18 -6.09
C MET A 43 -8.65 6.28 -5.81
N GLU A 44 -8.61 5.00 -6.22
CA GLU A 44 -9.75 4.09 -6.08
C GLU A 44 -10.05 3.71 -4.61
N PRO A 45 -9.05 3.27 -3.80
CA PRO A 45 -9.28 3.01 -2.38
C PRO A 45 -9.71 4.27 -1.63
N ILE A 46 -9.12 5.43 -1.93
CA ILE A 46 -9.44 6.68 -1.21
C ILE A 46 -10.86 7.12 -1.54
N GLN A 47 -11.26 7.11 -2.81
CA GLN A 47 -12.64 7.42 -3.20
C GLN A 47 -13.62 6.47 -2.50
N THR A 48 -13.31 5.18 -2.47
CA THR A 48 -14.13 4.19 -1.76
C THR A 48 -14.26 4.49 -0.27
N ILE A 49 -13.17 4.89 0.40
CA ILE A 49 -13.20 5.27 1.82
C ILE A 49 -14.08 6.50 2.02
N LEU A 50 -13.98 7.51 1.15
CA LEU A 50 -14.81 8.71 1.21
C LEU A 50 -16.29 8.38 0.99
N ASP A 51 -16.61 7.51 0.04
CA ASP A 51 -17.98 7.09 -0.25
C ASP A 51 -18.60 6.32 0.93
N GLU A 52 -17.80 5.60 1.72
CA GLU A 52 -18.28 4.81 2.86
C GLU A 52 -18.37 5.59 4.17
N ILE A 53 -17.56 6.64 4.36
CA ILE A 53 -17.56 7.48 5.56
C ILE A 53 -18.49 8.70 5.40
N GLY A 54 -18.59 9.25 4.18
CA GLY A 54 -19.27 10.51 3.91
C GLY A 54 -20.80 10.41 3.85
N THR A 55 -21.49 11.42 4.39
CA THR A 55 -22.96 11.51 4.39
C THR A 55 -23.50 12.38 3.25
N VAL A 56 -23.17 12.09 1.99
CA VAL A 56 -23.62 12.83 0.78
C VAL A 56 -22.71 14.00 0.36
N GLY A 57 -22.27 13.96 -0.89
CA GLY A 57 -21.84 15.15 -1.65
C GLY A 57 -20.58 14.97 -2.47
N ASP A 58 -20.69 14.28 -3.62
CA ASP A 58 -20.05 14.44 -4.95
C ASP A 58 -18.64 15.07 -5.09
N ARG A 59 -17.83 15.09 -4.03
CA ARG A 59 -16.44 15.55 -4.08
C ARG A 59 -15.59 14.42 -4.61
N ARG A 60 -15.59 14.28 -5.94
CA ARG A 60 -14.54 13.52 -6.63
C ARG A 60 -13.20 14.09 -6.19
N LEU A 61 -12.31 13.23 -5.74
CA LEU A 61 -10.94 13.62 -5.43
C LEU A 61 -10.29 14.21 -6.69
N THR A 62 -10.04 15.52 -6.68
CA THR A 62 -9.36 16.22 -7.79
C THR A 62 -7.84 16.14 -7.67
N GLU A 63 -7.34 15.76 -6.49
CA GLU A 63 -5.92 15.76 -6.15
C GLU A 63 -5.58 14.48 -5.39
N ALA A 64 -4.50 13.81 -5.80
CA ALA A 64 -3.96 12.69 -5.06
C ALA A 64 -3.18 13.18 -3.83
N PRO A 65 -3.26 12.48 -2.67
CA PRO A 65 -2.42 12.81 -1.53
C PRO A 65 -0.94 12.67 -1.88
N SER A 66 -0.10 13.46 -1.22
CA SER A 66 1.35 13.35 -1.38
C SER A 66 1.85 12.00 -0.84
N MET A 67 2.34 11.17 -1.76
CA MET A 67 2.87 9.85 -1.42
C MET A 67 4.31 9.95 -0.90
N VAL A 68 4.63 9.12 0.10
CA VAL A 68 6.01 8.89 0.53
C VAL A 68 6.83 8.34 -0.63
N ASP A 69 8.11 8.69 -0.70
CA ASP A 69 8.99 8.12 -1.70
C ASP A 69 9.22 6.61 -1.48
N LEU A 70 8.72 5.80 -2.41
CA LEU A 70 8.88 4.34 -2.42
C LEU A 70 10.01 3.86 -3.34
N THR A 71 10.92 4.74 -3.75
CA THR A 71 12.08 4.35 -4.58
C THR A 71 12.89 3.26 -3.89
N GLY A 72 13.16 2.17 -4.63
CA GLY A 72 13.92 1.02 -4.11
C GLY A 72 13.14 0.10 -3.19
N PHE A 73 11.86 0.39 -2.91
CA PHE A 73 11.04 -0.45 -2.05
C PHE A 73 10.75 -1.83 -2.67
N GLY A 74 10.51 -1.90 -3.99
CA GLY A 74 10.37 -3.18 -4.70
C GLY A 74 11.62 -4.06 -4.58
N GLN A 75 12.81 -3.49 -4.72
CA GLN A 75 14.08 -4.19 -4.51
C GLN A 75 14.24 -4.66 -3.06
N PHE A 76 13.80 -3.86 -2.08
CA PHE A 76 13.77 -4.25 -0.68
C PHE A 76 12.88 -5.49 -0.46
N LEU A 77 11.67 -5.52 -1.02
CA LEU A 77 10.79 -6.70 -0.95
C LEU A 77 11.42 -7.93 -1.61
N GLN A 78 12.10 -7.75 -2.75
CA GLN A 78 12.80 -8.84 -3.43
C GLN A 78 13.95 -9.39 -2.58
N ASN A 79 14.73 -8.51 -1.95
CA ASN A 79 15.81 -8.91 -1.04
C ASN A 79 15.26 -9.68 0.17
N LEU A 80 14.12 -9.26 0.70
CA LEU A 80 13.45 -9.95 1.80
C LEU A 80 12.93 -11.34 1.35
N LYS A 81 12.35 -11.43 0.15
CA LYS A 81 11.95 -12.71 -0.48
C LYS A 81 13.13 -13.66 -0.63
N ASN A 82 14.26 -13.18 -1.13
CA ASN A 82 15.48 -13.96 -1.29
C ASN A 82 16.05 -14.45 0.05
N GLN A 83 15.77 -13.75 1.15
CA GLN A 83 16.09 -14.19 2.51
C GLN A 83 15.08 -15.20 3.07
N GLY A 84 14.17 -15.76 2.27
CA GLY A 84 13.20 -16.77 2.69
C GLY A 84 11.95 -16.21 3.37
N MET A 85 11.64 -14.92 3.19
CA MET A 85 10.41 -14.28 3.67
C MET A 85 9.46 -14.03 2.50
N HIS A 86 8.42 -14.85 2.32
CA HIS A 86 7.52 -14.72 1.16
C HIS A 86 6.51 -13.57 1.29
N PRO A 87 6.61 -12.40 0.63
CA PRO A 87 5.84 -11.19 0.98
C PRO A 87 4.38 -11.17 0.46
N TYR A 88 3.58 -12.19 0.76
CA TYR A 88 2.19 -12.31 0.28
C TYR A 88 1.23 -11.20 0.75
N LEU A 89 1.55 -10.47 1.83
CA LEU A 89 0.70 -9.38 2.32
C LEU A 89 0.82 -8.11 1.49
N MET A 90 1.94 -7.93 0.78
CA MET A 90 2.19 -6.71 0.02
C MET A 90 1.53 -6.72 -1.36
N GLY A 91 0.98 -7.86 -1.78
CA GLY A 91 0.45 -8.07 -3.13
C GLY A 91 1.56 -8.29 -4.17
N ASP A 92 1.23 -8.07 -5.44
CA ASP A 92 2.18 -8.13 -6.55
C ASP A 92 2.83 -6.76 -6.77
N PHE A 93 3.84 -6.45 -5.95
CA PHE A 93 4.50 -5.16 -6.00
C PHE A 93 5.44 -5.09 -7.22
N PRO A 94 5.31 -4.10 -8.12
CA PRO A 94 6.15 -4.01 -9.31
C PRO A 94 7.61 -3.79 -8.90
N VAL A 95 8.47 -4.73 -9.30
CA VAL A 95 9.93 -4.60 -9.16
C VAL A 95 10.44 -3.95 -10.43
N GLU A 96 10.07 -2.69 -10.68
CA GLU A 96 10.71 -1.95 -11.75
C GLU A 96 12.16 -1.65 -11.36
N PRO A 97 13.16 -1.96 -12.21
CA PRO A 97 14.49 -1.42 -12.06
C PRO A 97 14.46 0.06 -12.48
N GLY A 98 13.94 0.92 -11.61
CA GLY A 98 14.01 2.37 -11.82
C GLY A 98 15.48 2.82 -11.85
N PRO A 99 15.88 3.70 -12.79
CA PRO A 99 17.27 4.12 -12.93
C PRO A 99 17.77 4.75 -11.62
N VAL A 100 18.85 4.21 -11.10
CA VAL A 100 19.57 4.72 -9.94
C VAL A 100 20.06 6.13 -10.30
N ASN A 101 19.71 7.14 -9.49
CA ASN A 101 20.22 8.51 -9.57
C ASN A 101 19.80 9.35 -10.79
N GLN A 102 18.52 9.74 -10.85
CA GLN A 102 18.16 11.03 -11.47
C GLN A 102 17.70 12.02 -10.40
N PRO A 103 18.21 13.26 -10.37
CA PRO A 103 17.69 14.29 -9.47
C PRO A 103 16.21 14.50 -9.79
N ARG A 104 15.35 14.16 -8.83
CA ARG A 104 13.89 14.28 -9.00
C ARG A 104 13.52 15.74 -9.19
N GLN A 105 12.94 16.04 -10.35
CA GLN A 105 12.22 17.29 -10.51
C GLN A 105 11.07 17.35 -9.48
N PRO A 106 10.79 18.53 -8.88
CA PRO A 106 9.69 18.67 -7.94
C PRO A 106 8.39 18.20 -8.61
N ARG A 107 7.75 17.17 -8.02
CA ARG A 107 6.57 16.52 -8.58
C ARG A 107 5.42 17.51 -8.52
N LYS A 108 4.97 17.98 -9.68
CA LYS A 108 3.76 18.79 -9.81
C LYS A 108 2.55 17.91 -9.44
N PRO A 109 1.51 18.47 -8.80
CA PRO A 109 0.30 17.73 -8.45
C PRO A 109 -0.32 17.12 -9.72
N TYR A 110 -0.72 15.85 -9.61
CA TYR A 110 -1.37 15.11 -10.69
C TYR A 110 -2.81 15.61 -10.81
N LEU A 111 -3.13 16.21 -11.95
CA LEU A 111 -4.45 16.77 -12.24
C LEU A 111 -5.21 15.74 -13.10
N VAL A 112 -6.28 15.18 -12.54
CA VAL A 112 -7.16 14.26 -13.26
C VAL A 112 -8.19 15.08 -14.05
N ARG A 113 -8.40 14.73 -15.31
CA ARG A 113 -9.45 15.31 -16.18
C ARG A 113 -10.77 14.56 -16.03
#